data_AF-A0A6L4AZY6-F1
#
_entry.id   AF-A0A6L4AZY6-F1
#
_cell.length_a   1.000
_cell.length_b   1.000
_cell.length_c   1.000
_cell.angle_alpha   90.00
_cell.angle_beta   90.00
_cell.angle_gamma   90.00
#
_symmetry.space_group_name_H-M   'P 1'
#
loop_
_entity.id
_entity.type
_entity.pdbx_description
1 polymer ?
#
loop_
_entity_poly.entity_id
_entity_poly.type
_entity_poly.pdbx_seq_one_letter_code
_entity_poly.pdbx_strand_id
1 'polypeptide(L)'
;MNALEYRRTHVLLAAAIALLAVACSDRPAPHEGTEETEESEQLPERVELGAEAAEALGITLAAAEFRNLAPALDIAAELSPVPDRQATIGPRVAGRVLRVFVNVGDAVAVGAPLLSLESAEVGDAHADLLAAEARTAVARRAAE
;
A
#
# COMPACT_ATOMS: atom_id res chain seq x y z
N MET A 1 -26.79 19.60 -31.27
CA MET A 1 -25.81 18.56 -31.67
C MET A 1 -25.33 17.85 -30.42
N ASN A 2 -25.51 16.54 -30.16
CA ASN A 2 -26.11 15.44 -30.90
C ASN A 2 -26.67 14.43 -29.87
N ALA A 3 -27.93 14.57 -29.46
CA ALA A 3 -28.63 13.57 -28.64
C ALA A 3 -29.04 12.30 -29.44
N LEU A 4 -28.70 12.27 -30.74
CA LEU A 4 -29.00 11.19 -31.68
C LEU A 4 -27.83 10.21 -31.90
N GLU A 5 -26.61 10.52 -31.47
CA GLU A 5 -25.44 9.64 -31.65
C GLU A 5 -25.25 8.64 -30.51
N TYR A 6 -25.69 8.99 -29.29
CA TYR A 6 -25.55 8.13 -28.10
C TYR A 6 -26.48 6.90 -28.12
N ARG A 7 -27.64 7.01 -28.79
CA ARG A 7 -28.61 5.91 -28.87
C ARG A 7 -28.21 4.83 -29.88
N ARG A 8 -27.35 5.16 -30.86
CA ARG A 8 -26.79 4.22 -31.84
C ARG A 8 -25.62 3.42 -31.26
N THR A 9 -24.78 4.03 -30.42
CA THR A 9 -23.68 3.32 -29.75
C THR A 9 -24.18 2.30 -28.74
N HIS A 10 -25.26 2.57 -27.99
CA HIS A 10 -25.85 1.59 -27.07
C HIS A 10 -26.51 0.39 -27.78
N VAL A 11 -27.15 0.59 -28.93
CA VAL A 11 -27.73 -0.52 -29.72
C VAL A 11 -26.64 -1.39 -30.36
N LEU A 12 -25.52 -0.80 -30.79
CA LEU A 12 -24.36 -1.56 -31.30
C LEU A 12 -23.61 -2.31 -30.19
N LEU A 13 -23.51 -1.74 -28.98
CA LEU A 13 -22.90 -2.40 -27.82
C LEU A 13 -23.75 -3.59 -27.33
N ALA A 14 -25.07 -3.46 -27.31
CA ALA A 14 -25.99 -4.54 -26.93
C ALA A 14 -26.00 -5.69 -27.97
N ALA A 15 -25.89 -5.38 -29.26
CA ALA A 15 -25.81 -6.40 -30.31
C ALA A 15 -24.48 -7.17 -30.30
N ALA A 16 -23.37 -6.53 -29.92
CA ALA A 16 -22.07 -7.20 -29.79
C ALA A 16 -22.01 -8.17 -28.59
N ILE A 17 -22.70 -7.85 -27.49
CA ILE A 17 -22.80 -8.72 -26.32
C ILE A 17 -23.73 -9.92 -26.60
N ALA A 18 -24.78 -9.73 -27.41
CA ALA A 18 -25.67 -10.81 -27.83
C ALA A 18 -25.01 -11.80 -28.82
N LEU A 19 -24.06 -11.35 -29.64
CA LEU A 19 -23.30 -12.23 -30.54
C LEU A 19 -22.20 -13.03 -29.82
N LEU A 20 -21.65 -12.51 -28.71
CA LEU A 20 -20.64 -13.22 -27.90
C LEU A 20 -21.23 -14.38 -27.07
N ALA A 21 -22.54 -14.38 -26.83
CA ALA A 21 -23.22 -15.45 -26.08
C ALA A 21 -23.51 -16.72 -26.92
N VAL A 22 -23.31 -16.68 -28.25
CA VAL A 22 -23.61 -17.81 -29.17
C VAL A 22 -22.35 -18.61 -29.55
N ALA A 23 -21.14 -18.15 -29.17
CA ALA A 23 -19.87 -18.71 -29.66
C ALA A 23 -19.06 -19.56 -28.66
N CYS A 24 -19.55 -19.82 -27.45
CA CYS A 24 -18.92 -20.78 -26.52
C CYS A 24 -19.63 -22.14 -26.58
N SER A 25 -19.48 -22.84 -27.71
CA SER A 25 -19.64 -24.30 -27.78
C SER A 25 -18.24 -24.90 -27.84
N ASP A 26 -17.60 -25.03 -26.69
CA ASP A 26 -16.38 -25.82 -26.55
C ASP A 26 -16.77 -27.14 -25.86
N ARG A 27 -16.62 -28.25 -26.57
CA ARG A 27 -16.98 -29.60 -26.12
C ARG A 27 -15.77 -30.21 -25.39
N PRO A 28 -15.87 -30.54 -24.09
CA PRO A 28 -14.86 -31.40 -23.47
C PRO A 28 -15.03 -32.85 -23.93
N ALA A 29 -13.89 -33.54 -24.03
CA ALA A 29 -13.76 -34.94 -24.46
C ALA A 29 -14.51 -35.93 -23.54
N PRO A 30 -14.81 -37.16 -24.01
CA PRO A 30 -15.58 -38.13 -23.24
C PRO A 30 -14.76 -38.62 -22.05
N HIS A 31 -15.22 -38.32 -20.84
CA HIS A 31 -14.83 -39.06 -19.67
C HIS A 31 -15.65 -40.36 -19.66
N GLU A 32 -15.01 -41.50 -19.96
CA GLU A 32 -15.50 -42.81 -19.56
C GLU A 32 -15.37 -42.92 -18.04
N GLY A 33 -16.25 -42.23 -17.33
CA GLY A 33 -16.67 -42.56 -15.98
C GLY A 33 -18.05 -43.15 -16.11
N THR A 34 -18.25 -44.34 -15.56
CA THR A 34 -19.58 -44.96 -15.39
C THR A 34 -20.59 -43.88 -14.99
N GLU A 35 -21.57 -43.62 -15.85
CA GLU A 35 -22.73 -42.82 -15.52
C GLU A 35 -23.52 -43.58 -14.45
N GLU A 36 -23.12 -43.44 -13.20
CA GLU A 36 -24.06 -43.54 -12.11
C GLU A 36 -24.99 -42.34 -12.29
N THR A 37 -26.13 -42.59 -12.90
CA THR A 37 -27.29 -41.71 -12.79
C THR A 37 -27.64 -41.70 -11.31
N GLU A 38 -27.00 -40.82 -10.54
CA GLU A 38 -27.53 -40.40 -9.26
C GLU A 38 -28.80 -39.63 -9.56
N GLU A 39 -29.89 -40.39 -9.64
CA GLU A 39 -31.23 -39.90 -9.41
C GLU A 39 -31.18 -39.21 -8.04
N SER A 40 -30.98 -37.90 -8.06
CA SER A 40 -30.99 -37.09 -6.84
C SER A 40 -32.41 -37.15 -6.33
N GLU A 41 -32.68 -38.12 -5.43
CA GLU A 41 -33.91 -38.16 -4.67
C GLU A 41 -34.09 -36.77 -4.06
N GLN A 42 -35.12 -36.06 -4.52
CA GLN A 42 -35.44 -34.73 -4.04
C GLN A 42 -35.81 -34.87 -2.57
N LEU A 43 -34.83 -34.62 -1.70
CA LEU A 43 -35.05 -34.61 -0.27
C LEU A 43 -36.17 -33.62 0.06
N PRO A 44 -37.09 -33.97 0.97
CA PRO A 44 -38.20 -33.11 1.32
C PRO A 44 -37.68 -31.79 1.90
N GLU A 45 -38.20 -30.67 1.40
CA GLU A 45 -37.86 -29.31 1.86
C GLU A 45 -38.28 -29.08 3.33
N ARG A 46 -39.21 -29.90 3.84
CA ARG A 46 -39.74 -29.83 5.20
C ARG A 46 -39.89 -31.21 5.81
N VAL A 47 -39.48 -31.34 7.07
CA VAL A 47 -39.66 -32.55 7.87
C VAL A 47 -40.59 -32.25 9.03
N GLU A 48 -41.60 -33.10 9.22
CA GLU A 48 -42.50 -33.03 10.37
C GLU A 48 -42.00 -33.94 11.49
N LEU A 49 -41.97 -33.41 12.71
CA LEU A 49 -41.52 -34.13 13.91
C LEU A 49 -42.63 -34.06 14.96
N GLY A 50 -42.92 -35.21 15.56
CA GLY A 50 -43.84 -35.28 16.70
C GLY A 50 -43.24 -34.61 17.95
N ALA A 51 -44.10 -34.09 18.82
CA ALA A 51 -43.67 -33.38 20.04
C ALA A 51 -42.79 -34.25 20.95
N GLU A 52 -43.13 -35.54 21.10
CA GLU A 52 -42.33 -36.50 21.89
C GLU A 52 -40.93 -36.72 21.30
N ALA A 53 -40.82 -36.74 19.96
CA ALA A 53 -39.55 -36.88 19.28
C ALA A 53 -38.70 -35.60 19.39
N ALA A 54 -39.33 -34.43 19.26
CA ALA A 54 -38.65 -33.14 19.45
C ALA A 54 -38.12 -32.98 20.89
N GLU A 55 -38.90 -33.44 21.88
CA GLU A 55 -38.51 -33.44 23.29
C GLU A 55 -37.38 -34.45 23.57
N ALA A 56 -37.49 -35.69 23.08
CA ALA A 56 -36.44 -36.71 23.22
C ALA A 56 -35.11 -36.30 22.56
N LEU A 57 -35.17 -35.49 21.49
CA LEU A 57 -34.02 -34.94 20.79
C LEU A 57 -33.50 -33.62 21.39
N GLY A 58 -34.18 -33.04 22.38
CA GLY A 58 -33.76 -31.82 23.05
C GLY A 58 -33.77 -30.58 22.17
N ILE A 59 -34.68 -30.50 21.19
CA ILE A 59 -34.74 -29.38 20.24
C ILE A 59 -35.18 -28.11 20.97
N THR A 60 -34.35 -27.07 20.90
CA THR A 60 -34.65 -25.74 21.46
C THR A 60 -34.79 -24.70 20.35
N LEU A 61 -35.71 -23.77 20.54
CA LEU A 61 -36.00 -22.71 19.57
C LEU A 61 -35.68 -21.35 20.19
N ALA A 62 -35.07 -20.47 19.39
CA ALA A 62 -34.90 -19.07 19.71
C ALA A 62 -35.44 -18.22 18.55
N ALA A 63 -36.05 -17.07 18.87
CA ALA A 63 -36.47 -16.13 17.85
C ALA A 63 -35.24 -15.49 17.18
N ALA A 64 -35.26 -15.39 15.85
CA ALA A 64 -34.23 -14.65 15.14
C ALA A 64 -34.39 -13.14 15.42
N GLU A 65 -33.32 -12.51 15.89
CA GLU A 65 -33.29 -11.08 16.20
C GLU A 65 -32.20 -10.37 15.39
N PHE A 66 -32.52 -9.15 14.94
CA PHE A 66 -31.49 -8.25 14.40
C PHE A 66 -30.73 -7.63 15.56
N ARG A 67 -29.42 -7.87 15.62
CA ARG A 67 -28.54 -7.28 16.62
C ARG A 67 -27.27 -6.75 15.95
N ASN A 68 -26.81 -5.59 16.39
CA ASN A 68 -25.47 -5.11 16.04
C ASN A 68 -24.44 -6.04 16.68
N LEU A 69 -23.79 -6.85 15.83
CA LEU A 69 -22.59 -7.57 16.22
C LEU A 69 -21.44 -6.57 16.15
N ALA A 70 -20.93 -6.15 17.30
CA ALA A 70 -19.65 -5.46 17.39
C ALA A 70 -18.60 -6.48 17.81
N PRO A 71 -18.02 -7.28 16.88
CA PRO A 71 -16.83 -8.02 17.21
C PRO A 71 -15.73 -7.01 17.50
N ALA A 72 -15.33 -6.87 18.76
CA ALA A 72 -14.06 -6.26 19.08
C ALA A 72 -12.98 -7.19 18.53
N LEU A 73 -12.21 -6.70 17.56
CA LEU A 73 -11.10 -7.45 16.99
C LEU A 73 -9.82 -6.93 17.64
N ASP A 74 -9.19 -7.77 18.44
CA ASP A 74 -7.89 -7.47 19.04
C ASP A 74 -6.80 -7.67 17.98
N ILE A 75 -6.20 -6.57 17.53
CA ILE A 75 -5.13 -6.56 16.53
C ILE A 75 -3.87 -5.98 17.16
N ALA A 76 -2.73 -6.62 16.89
CA ALA A 76 -1.43 -6.07 17.28
C ALA A 76 -1.09 -4.80 16.49
N ALA A 77 -0.53 -3.81 17.17
CA ALA A 77 -0.07 -2.56 16.56
C ALA A 77 1.45 -2.41 16.71
N GLU A 78 2.05 -1.69 15.77
CA GLU A 78 3.47 -1.33 15.80
C GLU A 78 3.62 0.14 16.20
N LEU A 79 4.52 0.42 17.17
CA LEU A 79 4.90 1.77 17.52
C LEU A 79 6.07 2.20 16.64
N SER A 80 5.83 3.20 15.80
CA SER A 80 6.83 3.77 14.90
C SER A 80 7.15 5.22 15.29
N PRO A 81 8.39 5.70 15.09
CA PRO A 81 8.71 7.11 15.21
C PRO A 81 7.81 7.98 14.34
N VAL A 82 7.49 9.19 14.82
CA VAL A 82 6.76 10.18 14.02
C VAL A 82 7.65 10.62 12.85
N PRO A 83 7.24 10.43 11.58
CA PRO A 83 8.08 10.74 10.42
C PRO A 83 8.59 12.19 10.40
N ASP A 84 7.75 13.14 10.79
CA ASP A 84 8.08 14.57 10.84
C ASP A 84 9.10 14.92 11.94
N ARG A 85 9.38 14.00 12.86
CA ARG A 85 10.36 14.17 13.95
C ARG A 85 11.61 13.32 13.76
N GLN A 86 11.86 12.86 12.53
CA GLN A 86 13.04 12.10 12.17
C GLN A 86 13.86 12.87 11.13
N ALA A 87 15.17 12.92 11.32
CA ALA A 87 16.10 13.52 10.37
C ALA A 87 17.34 12.66 10.20
N THR A 88 17.68 12.35 8.94
CA THR A 88 18.95 11.72 8.58
C THR A 88 19.89 12.80 8.08
N ILE A 89 21.01 13.00 8.77
CA ILE A 89 21.96 14.08 8.49
C ILE A 89 23.22 13.48 7.88
N GLY A 90 23.68 14.08 6.78
CA GLY A 90 24.95 13.76 6.13
C GLY A 90 25.73 15.02 5.77
N PRO A 91 27.05 14.92 5.57
CA PRO A 91 27.85 16.06 5.15
C PRO A 91 27.51 16.49 3.71
N ARG A 92 27.61 17.79 3.42
CA ARG A 92 27.38 18.33 2.06
C ARG A 92 28.57 18.17 1.12
N VAL A 93 29.75 17.95 1.68
CA VAL A 93 31.03 17.83 0.96
C VAL A 93 31.75 16.58 1.42
N ALA A 94 32.60 16.05 0.56
CA ALA A 94 33.49 14.97 0.94
C ALA A 94 34.55 15.48 1.93
N GLY A 95 34.93 14.63 2.88
CA GLY A 95 35.93 15.00 3.88
C GLY A 95 36.30 13.83 4.79
N ARG A 96 37.39 14.03 5.54
CA ARG A 96 37.86 13.10 6.56
C ARG A 96 37.25 13.44 7.91
N VAL A 97 36.69 12.46 8.61
CA VAL A 97 36.18 12.65 9.97
C VAL A 97 37.37 12.87 10.92
N LEU A 98 37.34 13.96 11.67
CA LEU A 98 38.35 14.28 12.69
C LEU A 98 37.94 13.76 14.07
N ARG A 99 36.65 13.92 14.41
CA ARG A 99 36.11 13.52 15.71
C ARG A 99 34.61 13.29 15.61
N VAL A 100 34.12 12.32 16.38
CA VAL A 100 32.70 12.08 16.63
C VAL A 100 32.41 12.49 18.08
N PHE A 101 31.36 13.27 18.30
CA PHE A 101 31.02 13.83 19.62
C PHE A 101 29.92 13.07 20.35
N VAL A 102 29.13 12.25 19.63
CA VAL A 102 27.94 11.58 20.14
C VAL A 102 27.89 10.13 19.68
N ASN A 103 27.23 9.27 20.45
CA ASN A 103 26.99 7.87 20.14
C ASN A 103 25.51 7.59 19.88
N VAL A 104 25.23 6.40 19.36
CA VAL A 104 23.85 5.92 19.16
C VAL A 104 23.15 5.81 20.51
N GLY A 105 21.99 6.46 20.63
CA GLY A 105 21.18 6.49 21.86
C GLY A 105 21.38 7.75 22.71
N ASP A 106 22.38 8.57 22.41
CA ASP A 106 22.59 9.83 23.13
C ASP A 106 21.47 10.83 22.79
N ALA A 107 20.99 11.53 23.82
CA ALA A 107 20.03 12.63 23.64
C ALA A 107 20.77 13.88 23.17
N VAL A 108 20.30 14.48 22.07
CA VAL A 108 20.89 15.68 21.47
C VAL A 108 19.83 16.77 21.26
N ALA A 109 20.25 18.03 21.40
CA ALA A 109 19.42 19.19 21.11
C ALA A 109 19.67 19.70 19.67
N VAL A 110 18.76 20.52 19.15
CA VAL A 110 18.94 21.18 17.85
C VAL A 110 20.20 22.04 17.89
N GLY A 111 21.06 21.87 16.88
CA GLY A 111 22.34 22.58 16.78
C GLY A 111 23.49 21.96 17.57
N ALA A 112 23.27 20.85 18.30
CA ALA A 112 24.36 20.15 18.96
C ALA A 112 25.37 19.59 17.93
N PRO A 113 26.69 19.76 18.15
CA PRO A 113 27.70 19.23 17.24
C PRO A 113 27.73 17.70 17.33
N LEU A 114 27.52 17.03 16.20
CA LEU A 114 27.51 15.56 16.12
C LEU A 114 28.89 14.99 15.75
N LEU A 115 29.56 15.63 14.79
CA LEU A 115 30.91 15.28 14.33
C LEU A 115 31.65 16.51 13.81
N SER A 116 32.97 16.40 13.70
CA SER A 116 33.83 17.35 13.00
C SER A 116 34.50 16.64 11.83
N LEU A 117 34.54 17.29 10.67
CA LEU A 117 35.19 16.79 9.47
C LEU A 117 36.08 17.86 8.85
N GLU A 118 37.07 17.41 8.08
CA GLU A 118 37.98 18.23 7.30
C GLU A 118 37.76 17.94 5.81
N SER A 119 37.51 18.98 5.01
CA SER A 119 37.28 18.86 3.56
C SER A 119 38.37 19.58 2.79
N ALA A 120 39.09 18.84 1.94
CA ALA A 120 40.10 19.42 1.05
C ALA A 120 39.46 20.35 0.01
N GLU A 121 38.32 19.95 -0.55
CA GLU A 121 37.56 20.73 -1.55
C GLU A 121 37.18 22.13 -1.03
N VAL A 122 36.73 22.23 0.23
CA VAL A 122 36.43 23.52 0.85
C VAL A 122 37.69 24.35 1.06
N GLY A 123 38.82 23.70 1.39
CA GLY A 123 40.12 24.36 1.53
C GLY A 123 40.60 24.96 0.22
N ASP A 124 40.54 24.19 -0.87
CA ASP A 124 40.93 24.64 -2.21
C ASP A 124 40.04 25.79 -2.69
N ALA A 125 38.72 25.66 -2.55
CA ALA A 125 37.78 26.72 -2.91
C ALA A 125 38.03 28.03 -2.13
N HIS A 126 38.41 27.91 -0.85
CA HIS A 126 38.76 29.08 -0.04
C HIS A 126 40.08 29.72 -0.49
N ALA A 127 41.09 28.93 -0.84
CA ALA A 127 42.35 29.43 -1.37
C ALA A 127 42.15 30.15 -2.72
N ASP A 128 41.32 29.61 -3.60
CA ASP A 128 40.97 30.21 -4.88
C ASP A 128 40.25 31.56 -4.72
N LEU A 129 39.33 31.65 -3.76
CA LEU A 129 38.65 32.91 -3.42
C LEU A 129 39.65 33.97 -2.98
N LEU A 130 40.54 33.64 -2.04
CA LEU A 130 41.58 34.57 -1.56
C LEU A 130 42.52 35.01 -2.69
N ALA A 131 42.90 34.10 -3.59
CA ALA A 131 43.73 34.41 -4.74
C ALA A 131 43.01 35.31 -5.76
N ALA A 132 41.71 35.14 -5.95
CA ALA A 132 40.90 36.01 -6.80
C ALA A 132 40.77 37.42 -6.21
N GLU A 133 40.45 37.53 -4.92
CA GLU A 133 40.36 38.82 -4.21
C GLU A 133 41.67 39.60 -4.24
N ALA A 134 42.80 38.92 -4.02
CA ALA A 134 44.12 39.53 -4.10
C ALA A 134 44.41 40.08 -5.52
N ARG A 135 44.08 39.31 -6.57
CA ARG A 135 44.23 39.76 -7.96
C ARG A 135 43.36 40.97 -8.26
N THR A 136 42.10 40.99 -7.79
CA THR A 136 41.21 42.13 -7.96
C THR A 136 41.70 43.37 -7.22
N ALA A 137 42.22 43.21 -6.00
CA ALA A 137 42.78 44.33 -5.23
C ALA A 137 43.99 44.97 -5.93
N VAL A 138 44.89 44.15 -6.47
CA VAL A 138 46.04 44.64 -7.25
C VAL A 138 45.57 45.34 -8.53
N ALA A 139 44.64 44.74 -9.27
CA ALA A 139 44.10 45.33 -10.50
C ALA A 139 43.42 46.68 -10.26
N ARG A 140 42.68 46.83 -9.14
CA ARG A 140 42.04 48.10 -8.77
C ARG A 140 43.07 49.19 -8.48
N ARG A 141 44.10 48.89 -7.68
CA ARG A 141 45.17 49.83 -7.37
C ARG A 141 45.98 50.25 -8.59
N ALA A 142 46.09 49.37 -9.58
CA ALA A 142 46.77 49.69 -10.84
C ALA A 142 45.92 50.55 -11.79
N ALA A 143 44.61 50.66 -11.56
CA ALA A 143 43.67 51.45 -12.36
C ALA A 143 43.38 52.84 -11.76
N GLU A 144 43.82 53.09 -10.53
CA GLU A 144 43.84 54.40 -9.85
C GLU A 144 45.11 55.18 -10.22
#